data_AF-A0AAW3ETP9-F1
#
_entry.id   AF-A0AAW3ETP9-F1
#
_cell.length_a   1.000
_cell.length_b   1.000
_cell.length_c   1.000
_cell.angle_alpha   90.00
_cell.angle_beta   90.00
_cell.angle_gamma   90.00
#
_symmetry.space_group_name_H-M   'P 1'
#
loop_
_entity.id
_entity.type
_entity.pdbx_description
1 polymer ?
#
loop_
_entity_poly.entity_id
_entity_poly.type
_entity_poly.pdbx_seq_one_letter_code
_entity_poly.pdbx_strand_id
1 'polypeptide(L)'
;MARSPPMRGRPEITPGGALRDRVGKPLGLHGYAANCVIDVADARVASVAVLFEPIHFFDGSITESRIVQAVAAASGRQLASTHPASAALEPLAWGRARFSHDPRQADPSLMLRYP
;
A
#
# COMPACT_ATOMS: atom_id res chain seq x y z
N MET A 1 -9.47 -0.19 -32.99
CA MET A 1 -8.79 -0.55 -31.73
C MET A 1 -9.67 -0.08 -30.58
N ALA A 2 -10.43 -0.99 -29.97
CA ALA A 2 -11.26 -0.67 -28.82
C ALA A 2 -10.35 -0.50 -27.60
N ARG A 3 -10.37 0.68 -26.97
CA ARG A 3 -9.76 0.87 -25.66
C ARG A 3 -10.60 0.07 -24.66
N SER A 4 -10.00 -0.91 -23.99
CA SER A 4 -10.63 -1.58 -22.86
C SER A 4 -11.06 -0.52 -21.83
N PRO A 5 -12.29 -0.55 -21.32
CA PRO A 5 -12.72 0.41 -20.31
C PRO A 5 -11.91 0.21 -19.02
N PRO A 6 -11.66 1.25 -18.22
CA PRO A 6 -11.09 1.07 -16.90
C PRO A 6 -12.05 0.19 -16.10
N MET A 7 -11.61 -1.01 -15.71
CA MET A 7 -12.40 -1.90 -14.89
C MET A 7 -12.62 -1.26 -13.52
N ARG A 8 -13.75 -0.56 -13.36
CA ARG A 8 -14.30 -0.18 -12.05
C ARG A 8 -14.73 -1.46 -11.35
N GLY A 9 -13.90 -1.98 -10.44
CA GLY A 9 -14.32 -3.09 -9.58
C GLY A 9 -15.53 -2.65 -8.77
N ARG A 10 -16.56 -3.51 -8.67
CA ARG A 10 -17.67 -3.27 -7.74
C ARG A 10 -17.14 -3.34 -6.31
N PRO A 11 -17.75 -2.62 -5.35
CA PRO A 11 -17.43 -2.81 -3.95
C PRO A 11 -17.61 -4.28 -3.56
N GLU A 12 -16.65 -4.83 -2.82
CA GLU A 12 -16.62 -6.23 -2.39
C GLU A 12 -16.72 -6.29 -0.86
N ILE A 13 -17.35 -7.32 -0.28
CA ILE A 13 -17.32 -7.52 1.18
C ILE A 13 -16.12 -8.41 1.51
N THR A 14 -15.23 -7.92 2.37
CA THR A 14 -14.06 -8.70 2.84
C THR A 14 -14.49 -9.84 3.77
N PRO A 15 -13.66 -10.88 3.97
CA PRO A 15 -13.95 -11.92 4.96
C PRO A 15 -14.19 -11.40 6.38
N GLY A 16 -13.67 -10.21 6.71
CA GLY A 16 -13.88 -9.53 7.99
C GLY A 16 -15.12 -8.63 8.05
N GLY A 17 -15.98 -8.65 7.03
CA GLY A 17 -17.22 -7.87 6.98
C GLY A 17 -17.06 -6.41 6.53
N ALA A 18 -15.83 -5.91 6.33
CA ALA A 18 -15.60 -4.57 5.81
C ALA A 18 -15.99 -4.47 4.31
N LEU A 19 -16.55 -3.32 3.92
CA LEU A 19 -16.77 -2.95 2.53
C LEU A 19 -15.47 -2.47 1.90
N ARG A 20 -15.02 -3.15 0.85
CA ARG A 20 -13.82 -2.85 0.08
C ARG A 20 -14.16 -2.07 -1.17
N ASP A 21 -13.56 -0.90 -1.33
CA ASP A 21 -13.65 -0.07 -2.52
C ASP A 21 -12.28 0.11 -3.19
N ARG A 22 -12.25 0.08 -4.52
CA ARG A 22 -11.04 0.31 -5.32
C ARG A 22 -11.09 1.72 -5.88
N VAL A 23 -10.09 2.53 -5.55
CA VAL A 23 -9.98 3.89 -6.09
C VAL A 23 -9.78 3.80 -7.60
N GLY A 24 -10.78 4.26 -8.37
CA GLY A 24 -10.84 4.04 -9.82
C GLY A 24 -9.85 4.85 -10.67
N LYS A 25 -8.99 5.66 -10.04
CA LYS A 25 -7.89 6.37 -10.69
C LYS A 25 -6.58 6.00 -10.01
N PRO A 26 -5.50 5.74 -10.77
CA PRO A 26 -4.16 5.65 -10.19
C PRO A 26 -3.85 6.90 -9.39
N LEU A 27 -3.20 6.74 -8.25
CA LEU A 27 -2.66 7.82 -7.45
C LEU A 27 -1.15 7.92 -7.64
N GLY A 28 -0.61 9.11 -7.42
CA GLY A 28 0.82 9.32 -7.27
C GLY A 28 1.16 9.43 -5.79
N LEU A 29 2.06 8.61 -5.30
CA LEU A 29 2.64 8.77 -3.96
C LEU A 29 4.15 9.04 -4.11
N HIS A 30 4.56 10.27 -3.82
CA HIS A 30 5.95 10.72 -3.96
C HIS A 30 6.58 10.44 -5.34
N GLY A 31 5.80 10.65 -6.41
CA GLY A 31 6.26 10.44 -7.79
C GLY A 31 6.14 9.00 -8.29
N TYR A 32 5.67 8.08 -7.45
CA TYR A 32 5.43 6.69 -7.82
C TYR A 32 3.95 6.45 -8.08
N ALA A 33 3.64 5.84 -9.23
CA ALA A 33 2.28 5.43 -9.55
C ALA A 33 1.85 4.26 -8.66
N ALA A 34 0.60 4.32 -8.21
CA ALA A 34 0.02 3.30 -7.35
C ALA A 34 -1.49 3.18 -7.53
N ASN A 35 -2.01 2.01 -7.20
CA ASN A 35 -3.42 1.76 -6.99
C ASN A 35 -3.76 1.83 -5.50
N CYS A 36 -5.01 2.16 -5.17
CA CYS A 36 -5.47 2.20 -3.78
C CYS A 36 -6.75 1.40 -3.60
N VAL A 37 -6.79 0.68 -2.48
CA VAL A 37 -7.94 -0.05 -1.99
C VAL A 37 -8.25 0.46 -0.58
N ILE A 38 -9.50 0.78 -0.32
CA ILE A 38 -9.98 1.28 0.98
C ILE A 38 -10.98 0.27 1.53
N ASP A 39 -10.76 -0.16 2.76
CA ASP A 39 -11.71 -0.98 3.50
C ASP A 39 -12.43 -0.12 4.53
N VAL A 40 -13.77 -0.13 4.50
CA VAL A 40 -14.65 0.61 5.39
C VAL A 40 -15.44 -0.37 6.26
N ALA A 41 -15.36 -0.21 7.58
CA ALA A 41 -16.15 -0.95 8.55
C ALA A 41 -16.81 0.04 9.51
N ASP A 42 -18.06 -0.21 9.91
CA ASP A 42 -18.79 0.64 10.87
C ASP A 42 -18.77 2.14 10.52
N ALA A 43 -18.96 2.46 9.24
CA ALA A 43 -18.89 3.82 8.68
C ALA A 43 -17.54 4.55 8.88
N ARG A 44 -16.45 3.81 9.14
CA ARG A 44 -15.09 4.33 9.30
C ARG A 44 -14.11 3.61 8.40
N VAL A 45 -13.03 4.28 8.02
CA VAL A 45 -11.93 3.65 7.28
C VAL A 45 -11.18 2.73 8.23
N ALA A 46 -11.24 1.43 7.96
CA ALA A 46 -10.53 0.41 8.73
C ALA A 46 -9.09 0.22 8.22
N SER A 47 -8.91 0.23 6.90
CA SER A 47 -7.58 0.18 6.29
C SER A 47 -7.51 0.81 4.90
N VAL A 48 -6.30 1.21 4.54
CA VAL A 48 -5.94 1.66 3.19
C VAL A 48 -4.75 0.84 2.72
N ALA A 49 -4.89 0.17 1.58
CA ALA A 49 -3.80 -0.52 0.91
C ALA A 49 -3.39 0.26 -0.34
N VAL A 50 -2.12 0.64 -0.40
CA VAL A 50 -1.49 1.26 -1.57
C VAL A 50 -0.62 0.20 -2.24
N LEU A 51 -0.92 -0.08 -3.50
CA LEU A 51 -0.23 -1.07 -4.33
C LEU A 51 0.57 -0.31 -5.38
N PHE A 52 1.89 -0.24 -5.22
CA PHE A 52 2.75 0.48 -6.16
C PHE A 52 2.88 -0.31 -7.45
N GLU A 53 3.04 0.40 -8.57
CA GLU A 53 3.39 -0.26 -9.83
C GLU A 53 4.80 -0.88 -9.77
N PRO A 54 5.08 -1.93 -10.57
CA PRO A 54 6.35 -2.63 -10.54
C PRO A 54 7.57 -1.77 -10.76
N ILE A 55 8.46 -1.80 -9.77
CA ILE A 55 9.76 -1.17 -9.80
C ILE A 55 10.76 -2.21 -9.30
N HIS A 56 11.41 -2.91 -10.24
CA HIS A 56 12.34 -4.03 -10.01
C HIS A 56 13.60 -3.65 -9.23
N PHE A 57 13.56 -3.39 -7.92
CA PHE A 57 14.79 -2.95 -7.22
C PHE A 57 14.81 -3.27 -5.73
N PHE A 58 15.18 -4.50 -5.36
CA PHE A 58 16.01 -4.75 -4.16
C PHE A 58 16.55 -6.19 -4.16
N ASP A 59 17.85 -6.34 -3.86
CA ASP A 59 18.55 -7.63 -3.90
C ASP A 59 18.45 -8.40 -2.57
N GLY A 60 18.17 -7.69 -1.46
CA GLY A 60 18.19 -8.28 -0.11
C GLY A 60 17.09 -7.82 0.85
N SER A 61 16.59 -6.59 0.76
CA SER A 61 15.59 -6.07 1.70
C SER A 61 14.69 -4.97 1.13
N ILE A 62 13.42 -4.98 1.52
CA ILE A 62 12.43 -3.95 1.24
C ILE A 62 12.84 -2.56 1.74
N THR A 63 13.73 -2.48 2.74
CA THR A 63 14.28 -1.19 3.21
C THR A 63 15.23 -0.54 2.21
N GLU A 64 15.73 -1.29 1.22
CA GLU A 64 16.54 -0.80 0.10
C GLU A 64 15.67 -0.23 -1.03
N SER A 65 14.37 -0.53 -1.03
CA SER A 65 13.46 -0.03 -2.05
C SER A 65 13.42 1.51 -2.03
N ARG A 66 13.65 2.12 -3.20
CA ARG A 66 13.54 3.58 -3.38
C ARG A 66 12.16 4.13 -3.01
N ILE A 67 11.09 3.38 -3.32
CA ILE A 67 9.71 3.76 -2.95
C ILE A 67 9.59 3.86 -1.42
N VAL A 68 9.96 2.81 -0.72
CA VAL A 68 9.90 2.70 0.75
C VAL A 68 10.72 3.81 1.41
N GLN A 69 11.94 4.07 0.92
CA GLN A 69 12.79 5.15 1.40
C GLN A 69 12.18 6.54 1.14
N ALA A 70 11.66 6.78 -0.06
CA ALA A 70 11.03 8.05 -0.43
C ALA A 70 9.79 8.34 0.43
N VAL A 71 8.94 7.34 0.65
CA VAL A 71 7.76 7.48 1.52
C VAL A 71 8.18 7.70 2.96
N ALA A 72 9.17 6.96 3.48
CA ALA A 72 9.67 7.16 4.84
C ALA A 72 10.21 8.58 5.03
N ALA A 73 11.09 9.04 4.14
CA ALA A 73 11.67 10.38 4.16
C ALA A 73 10.59 11.47 4.11
N ALA A 74 9.63 11.34 3.20
CA ALA A 74 8.57 12.34 3.05
C ALA A 74 7.55 12.34 4.19
N SER A 75 7.36 11.20 4.86
CA SER A 75 6.55 11.11 6.08
C SER A 75 7.27 11.61 7.34
N GLY A 76 8.59 11.84 7.27
CA GLY A 76 9.42 12.16 8.42
C GLY A 76 9.50 11.03 9.46
N ARG A 77 9.27 9.77 9.03
CA ARG A 77 9.22 8.59 9.91
C ARG A 77 10.41 7.68 9.66
N GLN A 78 10.71 6.85 10.66
CA GLN A 78 11.75 5.84 10.55
C GLN A 78 11.17 4.51 10.08
N LEU A 79 12.00 3.73 9.39
CA LEU A 79 11.69 2.36 9.00
C LEU A 79 12.22 1.40 10.07
N ALA A 80 11.33 0.59 10.64
CA ALA A 80 11.69 -0.51 11.51
C ALA A 80 11.45 -1.82 10.76
N SER A 81 12.51 -2.59 10.50
CA SER A 81 12.42 -3.89 9.81
C SER A 81 13.00 -5.01 10.67
N THR A 82 12.24 -6.10 10.79
CA THR A 82 12.70 -7.36 11.40
C THR A 82 12.75 -8.50 10.39
N HIS A 83 12.40 -8.24 9.12
CA HIS A 83 12.32 -9.24 8.06
C HIS A 83 12.58 -8.57 6.71
N PRO A 84 13.37 -9.17 5.81
CA PRO A 84 13.76 -8.55 4.53
C PRO A 84 12.56 -8.15 3.67
N ALA A 85 11.44 -8.88 3.72
CA ALA A 85 10.24 -8.56 2.95
C ALA A 85 9.24 -7.59 3.64
N SER A 86 9.52 -7.07 4.85
CA SER A 86 8.57 -6.19 5.55
C SER A 86 9.24 -5.12 6.42
N ALA A 87 8.73 -3.90 6.36
CA ALA A 87 9.16 -2.81 7.24
C ALA A 87 7.96 -2.01 7.75
N ALA A 88 8.00 -1.56 9.00
CA ALA A 88 6.99 -0.66 9.58
C ALA A 88 7.48 0.79 9.51
N LEU A 89 6.58 1.74 9.23
CA LEU A 89 6.83 3.16 9.46
C LEU A 89 6.43 3.48 10.89
N GLU A 90 7.39 3.92 11.70
CA GLU A 90 7.18 4.17 13.12
C GLU A 90 7.88 5.47 13.56
N PRO A 91 7.46 6.09 14.68
CA PRO A 91 6.24 5.79 15.45
C PRO A 91 4.99 6.39 14.79
N LEU A 92 3.83 5.75 14.94
CA LEU A 92 2.53 6.29 14.50
C LEU A 92 1.51 6.37 15.65
N ALA A 93 1.01 7.58 15.91
CA ALA A 93 0.01 7.83 16.97
C ALA A 93 -1.42 7.40 16.58
N TRP A 94 -1.67 7.21 15.28
CA TRP A 94 -3.01 7.02 14.73
C TRP A 94 -3.28 5.60 14.24
N GLY A 95 -2.32 4.67 14.35
CA GLY A 95 -2.49 3.32 13.82
C GLY A 95 -1.16 2.65 13.48
N ARG A 96 -1.17 1.84 12.43
CA ARG A 96 0.01 1.11 11.93
C ARG A 96 0.17 1.32 10.43
N ALA A 97 1.40 1.48 9.97
CA ALA A 97 1.72 1.50 8.55
C ALA A 97 2.86 0.51 8.28
N ARG A 98 2.61 -0.45 7.40
CA ARG A 98 3.55 -1.52 7.10
C ARG A 98 3.73 -1.66 5.60
N PHE A 99 4.99 -1.64 5.18
CA PHE A 99 5.41 -2.12 3.90
C PHE A 99 5.54 -3.64 3.90
N SER A 100 5.07 -4.26 2.83
CA SER A 100 5.24 -5.68 2.54
C SER A 100 5.57 -5.90 1.08
N HIS A 101 6.40 -6.90 0.80
CA HIS A 101 6.66 -7.36 -0.55
C HIS A 101 6.29 -8.83 -0.68
N ASP A 102 5.57 -9.13 -1.76
CA ASP A 102 5.37 -10.49 -2.23
C ASP A 102 6.27 -10.72 -3.46
N PRO A 103 7.25 -11.64 -3.40
CA PRO A 103 8.13 -11.95 -4.53
C PRO A 103 7.37 -12.35 -5.80
N ARG A 104 6.13 -12.86 -5.68
CA ARG A 104 5.28 -13.21 -6.83
C ARG A 104 4.65 -11.99 -7.50
N GLN A 105 4.49 -10.91 -6.75
CA GLN A 105 3.93 -9.65 -7.24
C GLN A 105 5.03 -8.69 -7.70
N ALA A 106 6.30 -8.96 -7.36
CA ALA A 106 7.47 -8.12 -7.63
C ALA A 106 7.43 -6.70 -7.00
N ASP A 107 6.33 -6.33 -6.35
CA ASP A 107 6.04 -4.95 -5.98
C ASP A 107 5.94 -4.79 -4.45
N PRO A 108 6.37 -3.65 -3.89
CA PRO A 108 6.03 -3.32 -2.52
C PRO A 108 4.58 -2.86 -2.44
N SER A 109 3.97 -3.11 -1.30
CA SER A 109 2.65 -2.61 -0.91
C SER A 109 2.77 -1.89 0.43
N LEU A 110 1.98 -0.83 0.62
CA LEU A 110 1.87 -0.13 1.89
C LEU A 110 0.47 -0.35 2.44
N MET A 111 0.39 -0.98 3.62
CA MET A 111 -0.85 -1.19 4.35
C MET A 111 -0.93 -0.22 5.54
N LEU A 112 -1.95 0.62 5.54
CA LEU A 112 -2.31 1.47 6.66
C LEU A 112 -3.50 0.85 7.38
N ARG A 113 -3.41 0.69 8.71
CA ARG A 113 -4.50 0.18 9.54
C ARG A 113 -4.82 1.17 10.64
N TYR A 114 -6.09 1.46 10.80
CA TYR A 114 -6.62 2.36 11.82
C TYR A 114 -7.23 1.54 12.97
N PRO A 115 -7.27 2.07 14.21
CA PRO A 115 -7.87 1.43 15.37
C PRO A 115 -9.37 1.20 15.23
#